data_AF-A0A523RKS2-F1
#
_entry.id   AF-A0A523RKS2-F1
#
_cell.length_a   1.000
_cell.length_b   1.000
_cell.length_c   1.000
_cell.angle_alpha   90.00
_cell.angle_beta   90.00
_cell.angle_gamma   90.00
#
_symmetry.space_group_name_H-M   'P 1'
#
loop_
_entity.id
_entity.type
_entity.pdbx_description
1 polymer ?
#
loop_
_entity_poly.entity_id
_entity_poly.type
_entity_poly.pdbx_seq_one_letter_code
_entity_poly.pdbx_strand_id
1 'polypeptide(L)'
;MMNDDYYDPYQQKSGPSPARWLLFVLILILGLIGTIGIAMLAPVDLTWLYMIFYIPMVIFGLYASYRWAQGREIASTDISEDDRILDSMRKHALPTQRIPDTDTFRCGNCSNVFDFVNAIPVDTDVVRCPFCDTRLHLT
;
A
#
# COMPACT_ATOMS: atom_id res chain seq x y z
N MET A 1 -16.92 24.41 13.32
CA MET A 1 -15.73 24.58 12.46
C MET A 1 -14.53 24.16 13.28
N MET A 2 -14.17 22.89 13.18
CA MET A 2 -12.97 22.31 13.79
C MET A 2 -12.07 21.91 12.62
N ASN A 3 -10.79 22.23 12.75
CA ASN A 3 -9.79 22.20 11.69
C ASN A 3 -9.16 20.80 11.67
N ASP A 4 -9.70 19.90 10.84
CA ASP A 4 -9.18 18.54 10.66
C ASP A 4 -8.20 18.49 9.49
N ASP A 5 -7.09 19.21 9.62
CA ASP A 5 -5.90 18.98 8.79
C ASP A 5 -5.21 17.70 9.31
N TYR A 6 -5.86 16.55 9.10
CA TYR A 6 -5.26 15.24 9.35
C TYR A 6 -4.16 15.04 8.31
N TYR A 7 -2.92 15.34 8.70
CA TYR A 7 -1.73 15.17 7.88
C TYR A 7 -1.49 13.68 7.67
N ASP A 8 -1.84 13.17 6.50
CA ASP A 8 -1.52 11.81 6.06
C ASP A 8 -0.11 11.79 5.42
N PRO A 9 0.92 11.27 6.11
CA PRO A 9 2.28 11.25 5.58
C PRO A 9 2.46 10.23 4.44
N TYR A 10 1.43 9.42 4.12
CA TYR A 10 1.51 8.37 3.11
C TYR A 10 0.96 8.76 1.74
N GLN A 11 0.37 9.95 1.59
CA GLN A 11 0.15 10.54 0.26
C GLN A 11 1.46 11.07 -0.30
N GLN A 12 2.41 10.18 -0.57
CA GLN A 12 3.50 10.46 -1.48
C GLN A 12 2.89 10.52 -2.88
N LYS A 13 2.29 11.68 -3.20
CA LYS A 13 1.89 12.07 -4.56
C LYS A 13 3.08 11.80 -5.46
N SER A 14 3.11 10.62 -6.08
CA SER A 14 4.11 10.32 -7.09
C SER A 14 3.68 11.02 -8.36
N GLY A 15 3.77 12.35 -8.33
CA GLY A 15 3.56 13.18 -9.49
C GLY A 15 4.54 12.78 -10.60
N PRO A 16 4.23 13.13 -11.86
CA PRO A 16 5.13 12.88 -12.97
C PRO A 16 6.50 13.49 -12.65
N SER A 17 7.52 12.63 -12.52
CA SER A 17 8.88 13.09 -12.21
C SER A 17 9.76 12.99 -13.46
N PRO A 18 10.59 14.02 -13.73
CA PRO A 18 11.42 14.05 -14.93
C PRO A 18 12.43 12.90 -14.97
N ALA A 19 12.89 12.43 -13.81
CA ALA A 19 13.78 11.27 -13.70
C ALA A 19 13.11 9.96 -14.16
N ARG A 20 11.82 9.77 -13.87
CA ARG A 20 11.07 8.58 -14.33
C ARG A 20 10.89 8.57 -15.84
N TRP A 21 10.63 9.73 -16.44
CA TRP A 21 10.56 9.89 -17.89
C TRP A 21 11.91 9.67 -18.57
N LEU A 22 13.01 10.14 -17.98
CA LEU A 22 14.35 9.90 -18.51
C LEU A 22 14.68 8.41 -18.54
N LEU A 23 14.35 7.68 -17.47
CA LEU A 23 14.51 6.22 -17.42
C LEU A 23 13.63 5.50 -18.45
N PHE A 24 12.39 5.94 -18.65
CA PHE A 24 11.52 5.41 -19.71
C PHE A 24 12.15 5.59 -21.10
N VAL A 25 12.65 6.79 -21.42
CA VAL A 25 13.31 7.06 -22.70
C VAL A 25 14.55 6.18 -22.88
N LEU A 26 15.33 5.98 -21.82
CA LEU A 26 16.50 5.10 -21.85
C LEU A 26 16.11 3.64 -22.13
N ILE A 27 15.07 3.13 -21.47
CA ILE A 27 14.53 1.79 -21.72
C ILE A 27 14.01 1.66 -23.16
N LEU A 28 13.36 2.70 -23.68
CA LEU A 28 12.88 2.75 -25.05
C LEU A 28 14.04 2.64 -26.05
N ILE A 29 15.11 3.41 -25.85
CA ILE A 29 16.30 3.36 -26.70
C ILE A 29 16.94 1.97 -26.64
N LEU A 30 17.10 1.39 -25.44
CA LEU A 30 17.66 0.05 -25.28
C LEU A 30 16.80 -1.04 -25.94
N GLY A 31 15.48 -0.95 -25.82
CA GLY A 31 14.56 -1.87 -26.49
C GLY A 31 14.64 -1.78 -28.02
N LEU A 32 14.79 -0.56 -28.55
CA LEU A 32 14.94 -0.33 -29.99
C LEU A 32 16.28 -0.86 -30.53
N ILE A 33 17.37 -0.62 -29.81
CA ILE A 33 18.69 -1.16 -30.16
C ILE A 33 18.68 -2.70 -30.08
N GLY A 34 18.06 -3.26 -29.03
CA GLY A 34 17.96 -4.70 -28.84
C GLY A 34 17.15 -5.39 -29.94
N THR A 35 15.99 -4.83 -30.31
CA THR A 35 15.18 -5.35 -31.42
C THR A 35 15.91 -5.29 -32.76
N ILE A 36 16.57 -4.18 -33.09
CA ILE A 36 17.37 -4.04 -34.32
C ILE A 36 18.57 -5.00 -34.30
N GLY A 37 19.26 -5.11 -33.17
CA GLY A 37 20.42 -6.00 -33.01
C GLY A 37 20.03 -7.46 -33.23
N ILE A 38 18.92 -7.89 -32.64
CA ILE A 38 18.37 -9.25 -32.86
C ILE A 38 17.99 -9.43 -34.32
N ALA A 39 17.34 -8.45 -34.95
CA ALA A 39 16.94 -8.55 -36.36
C ALA A 39 18.14 -8.66 -37.32
N MET A 40 19.28 -8.04 -37.00
CA MET A 40 20.47 -8.06 -37.87
C MET A 40 21.45 -9.19 -37.58
N LEU A 41 21.54 -9.66 -36.33
CA LEU A 41 22.58 -10.59 -35.90
C LEU A 41 22.06 -11.99 -35.58
N ALA A 42 20.76 -12.16 -35.33
CA ALA A 42 20.21 -13.46 -35.00
C ALA A 42 20.05 -14.33 -36.26
N PRO A 43 20.38 -15.63 -36.18
CA PRO A 43 20.11 -16.56 -37.26
C PRO A 43 18.60 -16.75 -37.45
N VAL A 44 18.19 -16.98 -38.70
CA VAL A 44 16.78 -17.03 -39.12
C VAL A 44 15.98 -18.10 -38.36
N ASP A 45 16.65 -19.20 -37.99
CA ASP A 45 16.04 -20.32 -37.25
C ASP A 45 15.60 -19.93 -35.83
N LEU A 46 16.22 -18.89 -35.24
CA LEU A 46 15.87 -18.37 -33.92
C LEU A 46 14.90 -17.19 -33.98
N THR A 47 14.64 -16.62 -35.17
CA THR A 47 13.78 -15.44 -35.33
C THR A 47 12.38 -15.68 -34.77
N TRP A 48 11.80 -16.87 -34.95
CA TRP A 48 10.49 -17.20 -34.41
C TRP A 48 10.44 -17.19 -32.88
N LEU A 49 11.49 -17.69 -32.22
CA LEU A 49 11.64 -17.65 -30.76
C LEU A 49 11.69 -16.20 -30.25
N TYR A 50 12.45 -15.34 -30.92
CA TYR A 50 12.51 -13.91 -30.59
C TYR A 50 11.17 -13.21 -30.82
N MET A 51 10.45 -13.52 -31.91
CA MET A 51 9.13 -12.94 -32.17
C MET A 51 8.11 -13.29 -31.07
N ILE A 52 8.15 -14.51 -30.52
CA ILE A 52 7.19 -14.96 -29.51
C ILE A 52 7.54 -14.48 -28.10
N PHE A 53 8.82 -14.47 -27.73
CA PHE A 53 9.19 -14.15 -26.34
C PHE A 53 9.69 -12.72 -26.19
N TYR A 54 10.54 -12.25 -27.10
CA TYR A 54 11.21 -10.97 -26.96
C TYR A 54 10.26 -9.80 -27.27
N ILE A 55 9.45 -9.90 -28.33
CA ILE A 55 8.51 -8.82 -28.68
C ILE A 55 7.48 -8.57 -27.57
N PRO A 56 6.76 -9.58 -27.04
CA PRO A 56 5.82 -9.35 -25.94
C PRO A 56 6.50 -8.85 -24.68
N MET A 57 7.71 -9.34 -24.37
CA MET A 57 8.49 -8.86 -23.24
C MET A 57 8.86 -7.38 -23.37
N VAL A 58 9.32 -6.95 -24.55
CA VAL A 58 9.66 -5.53 -24.81
C VAL A 58 8.40 -4.66 -24.75
N ILE A 59 7.30 -5.10 -25.35
CA ILE A 59 6.02 -4.37 -25.31
C ILE A 59 5.53 -4.22 -23.86
N PHE A 60 5.55 -5.31 -23.09
CA PHE A 60 5.12 -5.28 -21.70
C PHE A 60 6.03 -4.41 -20.84
N GLY A 61 7.36 -4.50 -21.03
CA GLY A 61 8.33 -3.65 -20.35
C GLY A 61 8.17 -2.16 -20.67
N LEU A 62 7.89 -1.82 -21.94
CA LEU A 62 7.60 -0.44 -22.35
C LEU A 62 6.29 0.05 -21.75
N TYR A 63 5.25 -0.79 -21.76
CA TYR A 63 3.97 -0.45 -21.15
C TYR A 63 4.09 -0.23 -19.64
N ALA A 64 4.80 -1.11 -18.94
CA ALA A 64 5.03 -1.01 -17.50
C ALA A 64 5.86 0.23 -17.15
N SER A 65 6.94 0.50 -17.88
CA SER A 65 7.78 1.68 -17.66
C SER A 65 7.06 2.99 -18.01
N TYR A 66 6.22 3.00 -19.04
CA TYR A 66 5.34 4.13 -19.37
C TYR A 66 4.33 4.42 -18.25
N ARG A 67 3.64 3.39 -17.75
CA ARG A 67 2.69 3.51 -16.63
C ARG A 67 3.37 4.01 -15.37
N TRP A 68 4.58 3.51 -15.09
CA TRP A 68 5.42 3.96 -13.99
C TRP A 68 5.87 5.43 -14.15
N ALA A 69 6.25 5.82 -15.37
CA ALA A 69 6.62 7.21 -15.68
C ALA A 69 5.45 8.19 -15.54
N GLN A 70 4.22 7.75 -15.80
CA GLN A 70 3.01 8.52 -15.54
C GLN A 70 2.69 8.68 -14.04
N GLY A 71 3.37 7.95 -13.15
CA GLY A 71 3.07 8.00 -11.72
C GLY A 71 1.76 7.31 -11.34
N ARG A 72 1.23 6.46 -12.21
CA ARG A 72 0.08 5.59 -11.90
C ARG A 72 0.56 4.27 -11.33
N GLU A 73 -0.01 3.88 -10.20
CA GLU A 73 0.20 2.55 -9.61
C GLU A 73 -0.23 1.45 -10.60
N ILE A 74 0.51 0.33 -10.59
CA ILE A 74 0.31 -0.81 -11.51
C ILE A 74 -0.96 -1.59 -11.15
N ALA A 75 -1.44 -1.48 -9.92
CA ALA A 75 -2.78 -1.82 -9.48
C ALA A 75 -3.42 -0.55 -8.91
N SER A 76 -4.68 -0.27 -9.26
CA SER A 76 -5.42 0.79 -8.57
C SER A 76 -5.78 0.28 -7.18
N THR A 77 -4.96 0.61 -6.20
CA THR A 77 -5.39 0.52 -4.80
C THR A 77 -6.46 1.60 -4.63
N ASP A 78 -7.73 1.19 -4.62
CA ASP A 78 -8.83 2.12 -4.40
C ASP A 78 -8.78 2.53 -2.93
N ILE A 79 -8.20 3.70 -2.68
CA ILE A 79 -8.04 4.25 -1.33
C ILE A 79 -9.40 4.32 -0.61
N SER A 80 -10.51 4.49 -1.35
CA SER A 80 -11.85 4.48 -0.76
C SER A 80 -12.28 3.09 -0.26
N GLU A 81 -11.76 2.03 -0.87
CA GLU A 81 -12.00 0.65 -0.43
C GLU A 81 -11.16 0.32 0.80
N ASP A 82 -9.90 0.76 0.85
CA ASP A 82 -9.04 0.62 2.03
C ASP A 82 -9.56 1.43 3.22
N ASP A 83 -10.03 2.67 3.00
CA ASP A 83 -10.69 3.48 4.01
C ASP A 83 -11.96 2.80 4.53
N ARG A 84 -12.74 2.17 3.65
CA ARG A 84 -13.93 1.39 4.05
C ARG A 84 -13.55 0.16 4.86
N ILE A 85 -12.44 -0.51 4.53
CA ILE A 85 -11.93 -1.67 5.28
C ILE A 85 -11.41 -1.23 6.65
N LEU A 86 -10.68 -0.13 6.73
CA LEU A 86 -10.19 0.47 7.97
C LEU A 86 -11.33 0.96 8.86
N ASP A 87 -12.36 1.58 8.28
CA ASP A 87 -13.58 1.98 9.00
C ASP A 87 -14.39 0.75 9.47
N SER A 88 -14.40 -0.33 8.67
CA SER A 88 -14.93 -1.62 9.12
C SER A 88 -14.12 -2.17 10.30
N MET A 89 -12.79 -2.07 10.29
CA MET A 89 -11.93 -2.50 11.40
C MET A 89 -12.09 -1.60 12.63
N ARG A 90 -12.37 -0.30 12.46
CA ARG A 90 -12.70 0.64 13.55
C ARG A 90 -13.98 0.23 14.27
N LYS A 91 -14.96 -0.34 13.57
CA LYS A 91 -16.20 -0.92 14.15
C LYS A 91 -15.99 -2.24 14.90
N HIS A 92 -14.81 -2.87 14.79
CA HIS A 92 -14.48 -4.13 15.46
C HIS A 92 -13.67 -3.95 16.77
N ALA A 93 -13.64 -2.75 17.35
CA ALA A 93 -13.14 -2.58 18.71
C ALA A 93 -14.12 -3.24 19.70
N LEU A 94 -13.62 -4.17 20.52
CA LEU A 94 -14.46 -4.84 21.52
C LEU A 94 -14.77 -3.86 22.67
N PRO A 95 -16.03 -3.79 23.14
CA PRO A 95 -16.36 -2.94 24.28
C PRO A 95 -15.62 -3.42 25.52
N THR A 96 -15.06 -2.47 26.27
CA THR A 96 -14.48 -2.76 27.59
C THR A 96 -15.53 -2.66 28.68
N GLN A 97 -15.40 -3.51 29.69
CA GLN A 97 -16.20 -3.37 30.90
C GLN A 97 -15.37 -2.64 31.94
N ARG A 98 -15.79 -1.42 32.30
CA ARG A 98 -15.23 -0.72 33.46
C ARG A 98 -15.70 -1.43 34.72
N ILE A 99 -14.77 -1.72 35.63
CA ILE A 99 -15.10 -2.29 36.93
C ILE A 99 -15.57 -1.13 37.83
N PRO A 100 -16.81 -1.18 38.37
CA PRO A 100 -17.31 -0.15 39.27
C PRO A 100 -16.34 0.09 40.44
N ASP A 101 -16.21 1.35 40.87
CA ASP A 101 -15.35 1.78 41.99
C ASP A 101 -13.83 1.65 41.78
N THR A 102 -13.37 1.36 40.56
CA THR A 102 -11.94 1.41 40.19
C THR A 102 -11.73 2.04 38.82
N ASP A 103 -10.56 2.63 38.57
CA ASP A 103 -10.15 3.11 37.23
C ASP A 103 -9.57 1.99 36.35
N THR A 104 -10.02 0.76 36.59
CA THR A 104 -9.55 -0.42 35.87
C THR A 104 -10.58 -0.93 34.86
N PHE A 105 -10.08 -1.37 33.71
CA PHE A 105 -10.85 -1.86 32.58
C PHE A 105 -10.58 -3.33 32.39
N ARG A 106 -11.64 -4.10 32.08
CA ARG A 106 -11.54 -5.51 31.71
C ARG A 106 -11.56 -5.66 30.20
N CYS A 107 -10.55 -6.34 29.67
CA CYS A 107 -10.50 -6.69 28.25
C CYS A 107 -11.56 -7.75 27.92
N GLY A 108 -12.42 -7.50 26.92
CA GLY A 108 -13.42 -8.46 26.46
C GLY A 108 -12.87 -9.71 25.76
N ASN A 109 -11.58 -9.70 25.37
CA ASN A 109 -10.94 -10.84 24.70
C ASN A 109 -10.18 -11.74 25.68
N CYS A 110 -9.16 -11.21 26.37
CA CYS A 110 -8.32 -11.99 27.28
C CYS A 110 -8.81 -12.01 28.74
N SER A 111 -9.89 -11.29 29.06
CA SER A 111 -10.44 -11.14 30.43
C SER A 111 -9.48 -10.56 31.48
N ASN A 112 -8.27 -10.15 31.10
CA ASN A 112 -7.33 -9.48 32.00
C ASN A 112 -7.80 -8.06 32.33
N VAL A 113 -7.50 -7.66 33.56
CA VAL A 113 -7.78 -6.32 34.09
C VAL A 113 -6.53 -5.48 33.91
N PHE A 114 -6.70 -4.27 33.38
CA PHE A 114 -5.62 -3.31 33.20
C PHE A 114 -6.07 -1.92 33.65
N ASP A 115 -5.10 -1.10 34.04
CA ASP A 115 -5.31 0.33 34.30
C ASP A 115 -5.26 1.09 32.98
N PHE A 116 -6.12 2.09 32.80
CA PHE A 116 -6.10 2.96 31.62
C PHE A 116 -4.73 3.61 31.40
N VAL A 117 -4.02 3.96 32.49
CA VAL A 117 -2.68 4.57 32.41
C VAL A 117 -1.66 3.63 31.77
N ASN A 118 -1.87 2.31 31.86
CA ASN A 118 -0.98 1.30 31.30
C ASN A 118 -1.41 0.85 29.90
N ALA A 119 -2.51 1.39 29.36
CA ALA A 119 -2.99 1.06 28.04
C ALA A 119 -2.32 1.94 26.97
N ILE A 120 -2.02 1.36 25.80
CA ILE A 120 -1.42 2.11 24.69
C ILE A 120 -2.56 2.81 23.93
N PRO A 121 -2.59 4.16 23.89
CA PRO A 121 -3.63 4.88 23.17
C PRO A 121 -3.45 4.72 21.67
N VAL A 122 -4.53 4.39 20.97
CA VAL A 122 -4.58 4.30 19.50
C VAL A 122 -5.38 5.46 18.91
N ASP A 123 -6.48 5.83 19.58
CA ASP A 123 -7.38 6.93 19.22
C ASP A 123 -7.97 7.54 20.51
N THR A 124 -8.82 8.57 20.42
CA THR A 124 -9.39 9.26 21.60
C THR A 124 -10.11 8.34 22.58
N ASP A 125 -10.85 7.36 22.05
CA ASP A 125 -11.69 6.43 22.82
C ASP A 125 -11.30 4.96 22.60
N VAL A 126 -10.16 4.71 21.96
CA VAL A 126 -9.68 3.37 21.61
C VAL A 126 -8.29 3.12 22.16
N VAL A 127 -8.18 2.09 23.00
CA VAL A 127 -6.92 1.65 23.59
C VAL A 127 -6.58 0.23 23.17
N ARG A 128 -5.30 -0.13 23.19
CA ARG A 128 -4.86 -1.53 23.06
C ARG A 128 -4.69 -2.15 24.44
N CYS A 129 -5.21 -3.37 24.58
CA CYS A 129 -4.97 -4.16 25.78
C CYS A 129 -3.47 -4.46 25.93
N PRO A 130 -2.83 -4.17 27.08
CA PRO A 130 -1.40 -4.40 27.26
C PRO A 130 -1.00 -5.89 27.24
N PHE A 131 -1.96 -6.81 27.37
CA PHE A 131 -1.70 -8.25 27.46
C PHE A 131 -1.91 -9.01 26.14
N CYS A 132 -2.85 -8.57 25.30
CA CYS A 132 -3.25 -9.31 24.10
C CYS A 132 -3.30 -8.45 22.84
N ASP A 133 -2.89 -7.18 22.95
CA ASP A 133 -2.85 -6.19 21.87
C ASP A 133 -4.17 -6.00 21.11
N THR A 134 -5.27 -6.47 21.70
CA THR A 134 -6.61 -6.35 21.12
C THR A 134 -7.09 -4.90 21.29
N ARG A 135 -7.70 -4.36 20.23
CA ARG A 135 -8.29 -3.02 20.26
C ARG A 135 -9.59 -3.03 21.06
N LEU A 136 -9.68 -2.07 21.97
CA LEU A 136 -10.70 -1.98 22.98
C LEU A 136 -11.33 -0.59 22.94
N HIS A 137 -12.65 -0.53 22.86
CA HIS A 137 -13.39 0.73 22.94
C HIS A 137 -13.71 1.04 24.40
N LEU A 138 -13.37 2.26 24.83
CA LEU A 138 -13.74 2.79 26.13
C LEU A 138 -15.17 3.31 26.03
N THR A 139 -16.11 2.62 26.67
CA THR A 139 -17.53 3.01 26.76
C THR A 139 -17.89 3.35 28.18
#